data_AF-A0A1J3GZ09-F1
#
_entry.id   AF-A0A1J3GZ09-F1
#
_cell.length_a   1.000
_cell.length_b   1.000
_cell.length_c   1.000
_cell.angle_alpha   90.00
_cell.angle_beta   90.00
_cell.angle_gamma   90.00
#
_symmetry.space_group_name_H-M   'P 1'
#
loop_
_entity.id
_entity.type
_entity.pdbx_description
1 polymer ?
#
loop_
_entity_poly.entity_id
_entity_poly.type
_entity_poly.pdbx_seq_one_letter_code
_entity_poly.pdbx_strand_id
1 'polypeptide(L)'
;EVNSIAKILFAKMARALKIKPEEMEEVFDDDLFQSMRVNYHPPCPQPDQVIGLTPHSDAGGLTILLQVNEVEGLQIKKDDHDKRDIPPK
;
A
#
# COMPACT_ATOMS: atom_id res chain seq x y z
N GLU A 1 -1.54 7.05 14.58
CA GLU A 1 -0.66 5.86 14.47
C GLU A 1 -0.16 5.61 13.03
N VAL A 2 -1.04 5.49 12.03
CA VAL A 2 -0.60 5.24 10.63
C VAL A 2 0.28 6.36 10.08
N ASN A 3 -0.07 7.63 10.32
CA ASN A 3 0.75 8.78 9.89
C ASN A 3 2.16 8.74 10.53
N SER A 4 2.26 8.49 11.84
CA SER A 4 3.57 8.38 12.50
C SER A 4 4.43 7.23 11.95
N ILE A 5 3.81 6.09 11.59
CA ILE A 5 4.53 4.98 10.94
C ILE A 5 5.02 5.42 9.55
N ALA A 6 4.18 6.09 8.76
CA ALA A 6 4.55 6.60 7.45
C ALA A 6 5.74 7.57 7.52
N LYS A 7 5.72 8.53 8.45
CA LYS A 7 6.84 9.46 8.68
C LYS A 7 8.15 8.75 9.02
N ILE A 8 8.09 7.73 9.88
CA ILE A 8 9.27 6.92 10.21
C ILE A 8 9.79 6.20 8.96
N LEU A 9 8.90 5.60 8.17
CA LEU A 9 9.28 4.90 6.93
C LEU A 9 9.90 5.86 5.91
N PHE A 10 9.30 7.02 5.66
CA PHE A 10 9.83 8.03 4.77
C PHE A 10 11.21 8.53 5.23
N ALA A 11 11.39 8.85 6.51
CA ALA A 11 12.70 9.26 7.03
C ALA A 11 13.77 8.17 6.84
N LYS A 12 13.40 6.88 6.94
CA LYS A 12 14.32 5.75 6.68
C LYS A 12 14.62 5.61 5.18
N MET A 13 13.63 5.75 4.32
CA MET A 13 13.79 5.73 2.86
C MET A 13 14.70 6.88 2.41
N ALA A 14 14.49 8.10 2.91
CA ALA A 14 15.34 9.26 2.63
C ALA A 14 16.81 8.96 2.94
N ARG A 15 17.10 8.46 4.15
CA ARG A 15 18.46 8.07 4.55
C ARG A 15 19.06 6.99 3.64
N ALA A 16 18.29 5.97 3.28
CA ALA A 16 18.74 4.89 2.39
C ALA A 16 19.09 5.41 0.98
N LEU A 17 18.32 6.39 0.49
CA LEU A 17 18.53 7.06 -0.78
C LEU A 17 19.57 8.20 -0.71
N LYS A 18 20.18 8.45 0.46
CA LYS A 18 21.10 9.56 0.74
C LYS A 18 20.48 10.95 0.52
N ILE A 19 19.17 11.04 0.71
CA ILE A 19 18.39 12.28 0.74
C ILE A 19 18.30 12.73 2.21
N LYS A 20 18.31 14.05 2.43
CA LYS A 20 18.08 14.62 3.76
C LYS A 20 16.62 14.33 4.18
N PRO A 21 16.35 13.77 5.37
CA PRO A 21 14.99 13.47 5.81
C PRO A 21 14.03 14.66 5.72
N GLU A 22 14.53 15.86 5.94
CA GLU A 22 13.80 17.12 5.87
C GLU A 22 13.24 17.38 4.46
N GLU A 23 14.01 17.07 3.41
CA GLU A 23 13.55 17.22 2.01
C GLU A 23 12.42 16.23 1.69
N MET A 24 12.44 15.03 2.29
CA MET A 24 11.35 14.07 2.12
C MET A 24 10.11 14.44 2.94
N GLU A 25 10.29 15.09 4.10
CA GLU A 25 9.20 15.64 4.90
C GLU A 25 8.52 16.80 4.19
N GLU A 26 9.25 17.68 3.48
CA GLU A 26 8.64 18.75 2.67
C GLU A 26 7.76 18.21 1.52
N VAL A 27 8.12 17.05 0.95
CA VAL A 27 7.32 16.38 -0.11
C VAL A 27 6.14 15.59 0.46
N PHE A 28 6.24 15.17 1.72
CA PHE A 28 5.25 14.35 2.44
C PHE A 28 4.78 14.99 3.76
N ASP A 29 4.59 16.32 3.77
CA ASP A 29 4.25 17.09 4.97
C ASP A 29 2.84 16.82 5.50
N ASP A 30 2.53 17.40 6.66
CA ASP A 30 1.23 17.22 7.32
C ASP A 30 0.07 17.94 6.63
N ASP A 31 0.35 18.85 5.68
CA ASP A 31 -0.66 19.51 4.87
C ASP A 31 -1.12 18.61 3.70
N LEU A 32 -0.42 17.50 3.45
CA LEU A 32 -0.83 16.51 2.45
C LEU A 32 -1.97 15.62 2.92
N PHE A 33 -2.75 15.20 1.93
CA PHE A 33 -3.96 14.43 2.12
C PHE A 33 -3.66 12.97 2.55
N GLN A 34 -3.84 12.67 3.83
CA GLN A 34 -3.97 11.29 4.30
C GLN A 34 -5.41 10.80 4.07
N SER A 35 -5.57 9.67 3.40
CA SER A 35 -6.87 9.01 3.24
C SER A 35 -6.84 7.56 3.70
N MET A 36 -8.01 7.05 4.07
CA MET A 36 -8.21 5.66 4.46
C MET A 36 -9.34 5.06 3.64
N ARG A 37 -9.14 3.83 3.16
CA ARG A 37 -10.15 3.02 2.49
C ARG A 37 -10.36 1.74 3.29
N VAL A 38 -11.62 1.40 3.53
CA VAL A 38 -12.02 0.15 4.17
C VAL A 38 -12.77 -0.66 3.13
N ASN A 39 -12.23 -1.83 2.78
CA ASN A 39 -12.76 -2.65 1.69
C ASN A 39 -13.40 -3.91 2.26
N TYR A 40 -14.57 -4.28 1.72
CA TYR A 40 -15.23 -5.55 1.99
C TYR A 40 -15.46 -6.28 0.67
N HIS A 41 -14.85 -7.45 0.50
CA HIS A 41 -14.99 -8.30 -0.67
C HIS A 41 -15.79 -9.55 -0.30
N PRO A 42 -17.05 -9.68 -0.72
CA PRO A 42 -17.88 -10.84 -0.38
C PRO A 42 -17.42 -12.10 -1.13
N PRO A 43 -17.76 -13.31 -0.64
CA PRO A 43 -17.54 -14.55 -1.39
C PRO A 43 -18.19 -14.49 -2.78
N CYS A 44 -17.45 -14.92 -3.80
CA CYS A 44 -17.92 -14.93 -5.19
C CYS A 44 -18.16 -16.37 -5.68
N PRO A 45 -19.32 -16.69 -6.29
CA PRO A 45 -19.57 -18.01 -6.87
C PRO A 45 -18.72 -18.34 -8.10
N GLN A 46 -18.21 -17.31 -8.80
CA GLN A 46 -17.42 -17.45 -10.03
C GLN A 46 -16.14 -16.60 -9.94
N PRO A 47 -15.23 -16.91 -8.99
CA PRO A 47 -14.06 -16.05 -8.70
C PRO A 47 -13.11 -15.91 -9.89
N ASP A 48 -13.07 -16.90 -10.79
CA ASP A 48 -12.22 -16.87 -11.99
C ASP A 48 -12.74 -15.92 -13.10
N GLN A 49 -13.96 -15.39 -12.96
CA GLN A 49 -14.61 -14.53 -13.95
C GLN A 49 -14.70 -13.06 -13.52
N VAL A 50 -14.34 -12.74 -12.28
CA VAL A 50 -14.44 -11.39 -11.71
C VAL A 50 -13.15 -10.99 -11.03
N ILE A 51 -13.03 -9.71 -10.67
CA ILE A 51 -11.91 -9.20 -9.89
C ILE A 51 -12.43 -8.36 -8.72
N GLY A 52 -11.88 -8.55 -7.53
CA GLY A 52 -12.28 -7.78 -6.34
C GLY A 52 -11.91 -6.29 -6.44
N LEU A 53 -10.71 -6.01 -6.94
CA LEU A 53 -10.21 -4.67 -7.24
C LEU A 53 -9.32 -4.74 -8.49
N THR A 54 -9.56 -3.89 -9.47
CA THR A 54 -8.81 -3.92 -10.73
C THR A 54 -7.32 -3.68 -10.50
N PRO A 55 -6.42 -4.31 -11.28
CA PRO A 55 -4.99 -4.04 -11.20
C PRO A 55 -4.70 -2.54 -11.41
N HIS A 56 -3.98 -1.93 -10.49
CA HIS A 56 -3.62 -0.50 -10.53
C HIS A 56 -2.34 -0.24 -9.74
N SER A 57 -1.85 0.99 -9.83
CA SER A 57 -0.88 1.56 -8.90
C SER A 57 -1.58 2.66 -8.11
N ASP A 58 -1.30 2.74 -6.81
CA ASP A 58 -1.79 3.84 -6.00
C ASP A 58 -1.20 5.17 -6.49
N ALA A 59 -2.02 6.23 -6.45
CA ALA A 59 -1.61 7.56 -6.88
C ALA A 59 -0.80 8.34 -5.83
N GLY A 60 -0.72 7.82 -4.60
CA GLY A 60 -0.02 8.46 -3.47
C GLY A 60 1.43 8.02 -3.31
N GLY A 61 2.10 8.55 -2.29
CA GLY A 61 3.49 8.19 -1.98
C GLY A 61 3.66 6.86 -1.25
N LEU A 62 2.81 6.58 -0.26
CA LEU A 62 2.91 5.38 0.57
C LEU A 62 1.53 4.88 1.00
N THR A 63 1.28 3.60 0.78
CA THR A 63 0.09 2.89 1.27
C THR A 63 0.50 1.91 2.37
N ILE A 64 -0.17 1.99 3.52
CA ILE A 64 -0.03 1.02 4.62
C ILE A 64 -1.36 0.25 4.69
N LEU A 65 -1.30 -1.06 4.45
CA LEU A 65 -2.47 -1.92 4.40
C LEU A 65 -2.49 -2.89 5.58
N LEU A 66 -3.67 -3.07 6.17
CA LEU A 66 -3.97 -4.12 7.13
C LEU A 66 -4.99 -5.09 6.50
N GLN A 67 -4.63 -6.37 6.38
CA GLN A 67 -5.58 -7.43 6.07
C GLN A 67 -6.28 -7.82 7.38
N VAL A 68 -7.58 -7.53 7.47
CA VAL A 68 -8.35 -7.66 8.73
C VAL A 68 -8.62 -9.12 9.11
N ASN A 69 -8.51 -10.05 8.17
CA ASN A 69 -8.73 -11.48 8.38
C ASN A 69 -7.68 -12.32 7.63
N GLU A 70 -7.74 -13.64 7.84
CA GLU A 70 -6.82 -14.62 7.26
C GLU A 70 -7.18 -15.03 5.83
N VAL A 71 -8.05 -14.27 5.13
CA VAL A 71 -8.44 -14.57 3.75
C VAL A 71 -7.42 -13.98 2.77
N GLU A 72 -6.84 -14.84 1.94
CA GLU A 72 -5.93 -14.44 0.86
C GLU A 72 -6.67 -13.67 -0.25
N GLY A 73 -5.96 -12.78 -0.94
CA GLY A 73 -6.54 -12.03 -2.06
C GLY A 73 -5.73 -10.84 -2.56
N LEU A 74 -4.77 -10.34 -1.77
CA LEU A 74 -3.85 -9.31 -2.24
C LEU A 74 -2.79 -9.92 -3.15
N GLN A 75 -2.69 -9.39 -4.36
CA GLN A 75 -1.65 -9.73 -5.33
C GLN A 75 -0.86 -8.48 -5.71
N ILE A 76 0.46 -8.61 -5.82
CA ILE A 76 1.35 -7.56 -6.34
C ILE A 76 2.00 -8.02 -7.65
N LYS A 77 2.25 -7.07 -8.55
CA LYS A 77 3.08 -7.31 -9.72
C LYS A 77 4.52 -6.95 -9.39
N LYS A 78 5.44 -7.89 -9.57
CA LYS A 78 6.89 -7.67 -9.56
C LYS A 78 7.43 -7.97 -10.95
N ASP A 79 8.24 -7.07 -11.50
CA ASP A 79 8.74 -7.16 -12.88
C ASP A 79 7.60 -7.27 -13.91
N ASP A 80 7.90 -7.41 -15.21
CA ASP A 80 6.87 -7.25 -16.25
C ASP A 80 5.79 -8.34 -16.26
N HIS A 81 6.00 -9.48 -15.60
CA HIS A 81 5.11 -10.63 -15.71
C HIS A 81 4.91 -11.47 -14.43
N ASP A 82 5.58 -11.18 -13.31
CA ASP A 82 5.50 -12.02 -12.10
C ASP A 82 4.47 -11.46 -11.10
N LYS A 83 3.28 -12.08 -11.04
CA LYS A 83 2.27 -11.81 -10.01
C LYS A 83 2.57 -12.63 -8.77
N ARG A 84 2.56 -11.99 -7.60
CA ARG A 84 2.84 -12.63 -6.31
C ARG A 84 1.69 -12.42 -5.34
N ASP A 85 1.24 -13.52 -4.74
CA ASP A 85 0.30 -13.47 -3.63
C ASP A 85 1.00 -12.96 -2.36
N ILE A 86 0.29 -12.11 -1.62
CA ILE A 86 0.73 -11.62 -0.31
C ILE A 86 -0.14 -12.31 0.75
N PRO A 87 0.44 -13.25 1.52
CA PRO A 87 -0.32 -13.93 2.56
C PRO A 87 -0.66 -12.93 3.68
N PRO A 88 -1.87 -13.04 4.27
CA PRO A 88 -2.23 -12.26 5.44
C PRO A 88 -1.27 -12.55 6.61
N LYS A 89 -1.06 -11.54 7.45
CA LYS A 89 -0.18 -11.62 8.63
C LYS A 89 -0.96 -11.59 9.92
#